data_AF-A0A934REC9-F1
#
_entry.id   AF-A0A934REC9-F1
#
_cell.length_a   1.000
_cell.length_b   1.000
_cell.length_c   1.000
_cell.angle_alpha   90.00
_cell.angle_beta   90.00
_cell.angle_gamma   90.00
#
_symmetry.space_group_name_H-M   'P 1'
#
loop_
_entity.id
_entity.type
_entity.pdbx_description
1 polymer ?
#
loop_
_entity_poly.entity_id
_entity_poly.type
_entity_poly.pdbx_seq_one_letter_code
_entity_poly.pdbx_strand_id
1 'polypeptide(L)'
;MRKLLALCWFILAGTLCGQAVLEPPFGLKWGNSPDQLLDWAGRHDLDIRITMPGKQPDMRIFRVESPAGTLPSSQARAVEGRFIQGRLIEVTIHHGNPGALADTVEKQFNETRRELARKHGKLTANQQERRVEDQFSTRTLSFHREPVQGLFLLLAFTEVEDLLRKSRSARFSIIYRNDNLRRRLEAAPATGGGTTGSK
;
A
#
# COMPACT_ATOMS: atom_id res chain seq x y z
N MET A 1 1.95 -45.79 53.96
CA MET A 1 1.77 -44.34 53.74
C MET A 1 3.04 -43.76 53.15
N ARG A 2 2.99 -43.25 51.92
CA ARG A 2 3.51 -41.93 51.49
C ARG A 2 3.39 -41.84 49.97
N LYS A 3 2.48 -40.96 49.55
CA LYS A 3 2.23 -40.48 48.19
C LYS A 3 3.42 -39.60 47.77
N LEU A 4 3.72 -39.53 46.47
CA LEU A 4 3.95 -38.27 45.72
C LEU A 4 4.07 -38.64 44.23
N LEU A 5 2.98 -38.51 43.47
CA LEU A 5 2.69 -37.38 42.57
C LEU A 5 3.65 -37.30 41.37
N ALA A 6 3.28 -37.98 40.29
CA ALA A 6 3.73 -37.67 38.95
C ALA A 6 2.97 -36.41 38.48
N LEU A 7 3.68 -35.31 38.30
CA LEU A 7 3.16 -34.09 37.66
C LEU A 7 4.12 -33.72 36.53
N CYS A 8 3.95 -34.37 35.37
CA CYS A 8 4.59 -33.93 34.14
C CYS A 8 3.93 -32.62 33.70
N TRP A 9 4.66 -31.53 33.86
CA TRP A 9 4.37 -30.25 33.23
C TRP A 9 4.37 -30.40 31.70
N PHE A 10 3.19 -30.36 31.09
CA PHE A 10 3.07 -29.95 29.70
C PHE A 10 3.24 -28.43 29.63
N ILE A 11 4.48 -27.98 29.49
CA ILE A 11 4.73 -26.61 29.03
C ILE A 11 4.37 -26.59 27.55
N LEU A 12 3.17 -26.10 27.26
CA LEU A 12 2.73 -25.72 25.93
C LEU A 12 3.69 -24.61 25.46
N ALA A 13 4.74 -24.97 24.72
CA ALA A 13 5.55 -24.02 23.98
C ALA A 13 4.65 -23.47 22.85
N GLY A 14 3.82 -22.49 23.19
CA GLY A 14 3.16 -21.65 22.21
C GLY A 14 4.26 -20.97 21.42
N THR A 15 4.47 -21.41 20.19
CA THR A 15 5.19 -20.62 19.20
C THR A 15 4.43 -19.30 19.06
N LEU A 16 4.96 -18.26 19.69
CA LEU A 16 4.70 -16.89 19.29
C LEU A 16 5.19 -16.78 17.85
N CYS A 17 4.35 -17.17 16.89
CA CYS A 17 4.43 -16.63 15.55
C CYS A 17 4.24 -15.14 15.72
N GLY A 18 5.35 -14.40 15.90
CA GLY A 18 5.34 -12.96 15.81
C GLY A 18 4.65 -12.64 14.50
N GLN A 19 3.46 -12.05 14.57
CA GLN A 19 2.76 -11.59 13.37
C GLN A 19 3.73 -10.65 12.67
N ALA A 20 4.22 -11.06 11.50
CA ALA A 20 5.13 -10.23 10.75
C ALA A 20 4.45 -8.88 10.52
N VAL A 21 5.02 -7.83 11.10
CA VAL A 21 4.52 -6.46 10.94
C VAL A 21 4.43 -6.18 9.44
N LEU A 22 3.29 -5.64 9.00
CA LEU A 22 3.12 -5.24 7.61
C LEU A 22 3.99 -4.01 7.35
N GLU A 23 5.23 -4.24 6.93
CA GLU A 23 6.17 -3.19 6.56
C GLU A 23 5.84 -2.62 5.17
N PRO A 24 6.05 -1.31 4.96
CA PRO A 24 5.91 -0.73 3.63
C PRO A 24 7.05 -1.23 2.70
N PRO A 25 6.81 -1.29 1.38
CA PRO A 25 7.79 -1.72 0.40
C PRO A 25 8.90 -0.67 0.17
N PHE A 26 9.87 -1.00 -0.69
CA PHE A 26 10.99 -0.11 -1.10
C PHE A 26 11.87 0.39 0.07
N GLY A 27 11.95 -0.41 1.14
CA GLY A 27 12.77 -0.10 2.32
C GLY A 27 12.24 1.05 3.18
N LEU A 28 11.08 1.61 2.84
CA LEU A 28 10.41 2.66 3.60
C LEU A 28 10.01 2.14 4.99
N LYS A 29 9.79 3.06 5.93
CA LYS A 29 9.29 2.73 7.27
C LYS A 29 8.15 3.67 7.67
N TRP A 30 7.18 3.12 8.39
CA TRP A 30 6.07 3.91 8.93
C TRP A 30 6.58 5.05 9.81
N GLY A 31 6.07 6.26 9.60
CA GLY A 31 6.47 7.45 10.35
C GLY A 31 7.78 8.10 9.92
N ASN A 32 8.52 7.55 8.95
CA ASN A 32 9.66 8.25 8.38
C ASN A 32 9.23 9.51 7.62
N SER A 33 10.18 10.45 7.49
CA SER A 33 10.06 11.61 6.61
C SER A 33 10.10 11.20 5.13
N PRO A 34 9.71 12.09 4.21
CA PRO A 34 9.82 11.83 2.77
C PRO A 34 11.25 11.64 2.27
N ASP A 35 12.26 12.07 3.03
CA ASP A 35 13.67 12.12 2.62
C ASP A 35 14.16 10.79 2.04
N GLN A 36 13.80 9.67 2.69
CA GLN A 36 14.20 8.35 2.20
C GLN A 36 13.66 8.04 0.79
N LEU A 37 12.42 8.45 0.50
CA LEU A 37 11.80 8.27 -0.81
C LEU A 37 12.42 9.21 -1.85
N LEU A 38 12.71 10.45 -1.45
CA LEU A 38 13.36 11.47 -2.29
C LEU A 38 14.79 11.06 -2.64
N ASP A 39 15.58 10.63 -1.67
CA ASP A 39 16.95 10.15 -1.85
C ASP A 39 16.98 8.93 -2.77
N TRP A 40 16.04 8.00 -2.59
CA TRP A 40 15.92 6.84 -3.47
C TRP A 40 15.57 7.25 -4.91
N ALA A 41 14.63 8.17 -5.08
CA ALA A 41 14.27 8.69 -6.40
C ALA A 41 15.46 9.39 -7.08
N GLY A 42 16.21 10.22 -6.35
CA GLY A 42 17.38 10.92 -6.85
C GLY A 42 18.53 9.97 -7.25
N ARG A 43 18.77 8.90 -6.49
CA ARG A 43 19.79 7.87 -6.84
C ARG A 43 19.49 7.12 -8.13
N HIS A 44 18.24 7.15 -8.60
CA HIS A 44 17.78 6.38 -9.75
C HIS A 44 17.23 7.27 -10.87
N ASP A 45 17.46 8.59 -10.82
CA ASP A 45 17.01 9.57 -11.81
C ASP A 45 15.50 9.46 -12.13
N LEU A 46 14.68 9.30 -11.09
CA LEU A 46 13.22 9.14 -11.20
C LEU A 46 12.48 10.47 -11.11
N ASP A 47 11.35 10.56 -11.80
CA ASP A 47 10.47 11.73 -11.74
C ASP A 47 9.70 11.76 -10.42
N ILE A 48 9.61 12.94 -9.81
CA ILE A 48 8.89 13.15 -8.55
C ILE A 48 7.78 14.19 -8.76
N ARG A 49 6.55 13.83 -8.38
CA ARG A 49 5.42 14.75 -8.32
C ARG A 49 4.92 14.86 -6.89
N ILE A 50 4.81 16.09 -6.39
CA ILE A 50 4.33 16.39 -5.05
C ILE A 50 2.93 17.01 -5.16
N THR A 51 1.95 16.40 -4.49
CA THR A 51 0.57 16.89 -4.43
C THR A 51 0.20 17.30 -3.02
N MET A 52 -0.48 18.45 -2.90
CA MET A 52 -1.00 19.00 -1.64
C MET A 52 -2.53 19.12 -1.75
N PRO A 53 -3.30 18.14 -1.24
CA PRO A 53 -4.74 18.16 -1.36
C PRO A 53 -5.34 19.33 -0.56
N GLY A 54 -6.09 20.24 -1.21
CA GLY A 54 -6.64 21.43 -0.54
C GLY A 54 -7.60 21.14 0.62
N LYS A 55 -8.25 19.97 0.63
CA LYS A 55 -9.13 19.53 1.74
C LYS A 55 -8.38 18.87 2.91
N GLN A 56 -7.08 18.61 2.77
CA GLN A 56 -6.24 17.94 3.76
C GLN A 56 -4.91 18.71 3.87
N PRO A 57 -4.90 19.89 4.50
CA PRO A 57 -3.76 20.81 4.46
C PRO A 57 -2.47 20.23 5.05
N ASP A 58 -2.58 19.26 5.96
CA ASP A 58 -1.44 18.58 6.59
C ASP A 58 -0.92 17.39 5.79
N MET A 59 -1.58 17.07 4.65
CA MET A 59 -1.21 15.95 3.81
C MET A 59 -0.28 16.36 2.68
N ARG A 60 0.75 15.55 2.47
CA ARG A 60 1.62 15.59 1.29
C ARG A 60 1.61 14.22 0.63
N ILE A 61 1.50 14.19 -0.69
CA ILE A 61 1.54 12.96 -1.48
C ILE A 61 2.72 13.07 -2.43
N PHE A 62 3.69 12.18 -2.29
CA PHE A 62 4.87 12.10 -3.14
C PHE A 62 4.69 10.91 -4.07
N ARG A 63 4.60 11.16 -5.37
CA ARG A 63 4.58 10.15 -6.42
C ARG A 63 5.95 10.10 -7.08
N VAL A 64 6.58 8.93 -7.06
CA VAL A 64 7.83 8.65 -7.77
C VAL A 64 7.53 7.70 -8.92
N GLU A 65 7.97 8.05 -10.12
CA GLU A 65 7.68 7.28 -11.32
C GLU A 65 8.86 7.26 -12.29
N SER A 66 9.05 6.15 -13.00
CA SER A 66 10.15 6.00 -13.97
C SER A 66 9.76 6.54 -15.35
N PRO A 67 10.45 7.52 -15.95
CA PRO A 67 10.14 7.97 -17.30
C PRO A 67 10.34 6.84 -18.33
N ALA A 68 11.22 5.87 -18.05
CA ALA A 68 11.57 4.76 -18.92
C ALA A 68 10.62 3.54 -18.82
N GLY A 69 9.56 3.60 -18.04
CA GLY A 69 8.63 2.49 -17.84
C GLY A 69 8.57 2.07 -16.37
N THR A 70 9.17 0.93 -16.01
CA THR A 70 9.07 0.39 -14.64
C THR A 70 10.11 0.99 -13.69
N LEU A 71 9.80 0.95 -12.40
CA LEU A 71 10.71 1.31 -11.31
C LEU A 71 11.86 0.31 -11.22
N PRO A 72 13.05 0.73 -10.74
CA PRO A 72 14.19 -0.16 -10.55
C PRO A 72 13.84 -1.37 -9.70
N SER A 73 14.31 -2.55 -10.12
CA SER A 73 14.12 -3.83 -9.42
C SER A 73 12.66 -4.23 -9.18
N SER A 74 11.70 -3.70 -9.96
CA SER A 74 10.28 -3.98 -9.82
C SER A 74 9.53 -3.94 -11.15
N GLN A 75 8.36 -4.59 -11.19
CA GLN A 75 7.39 -4.48 -12.30
C GLN A 75 6.39 -3.33 -12.09
N ALA A 76 6.56 -2.54 -11.03
CA ALA A 76 5.75 -1.37 -10.73
C ALA A 76 6.10 -0.20 -11.66
N ARG A 77 5.11 0.60 -12.03
CA ARG A 77 5.28 1.84 -12.82
C ARG A 77 5.62 3.04 -11.94
N ALA A 78 5.02 3.09 -10.76
CA ALA A 78 5.16 4.20 -9.83
C ALA A 78 4.92 3.73 -8.39
N VAL A 79 5.44 4.51 -7.45
CA VAL A 79 5.19 4.37 -6.01
C VAL A 79 4.74 5.72 -5.47
N GLU A 80 3.72 5.71 -4.62
CA GLU A 80 3.20 6.89 -3.96
C GLU A 80 3.31 6.74 -2.44
N GLY A 81 3.98 7.67 -1.79
CA GLY A 81 3.95 7.82 -0.33
C GLY A 81 2.97 8.93 0.07
N ARG A 82 2.05 8.64 0.98
CA ARG A 82 1.22 9.65 1.63
C ARG A 82 1.75 9.94 3.03
N PHE A 83 1.89 11.23 3.32
CA PHE A 83 2.46 11.73 4.55
C PHE A 83 1.48 12.68 5.22
N ILE A 84 1.27 12.52 6.52
CA ILE A 84 0.53 13.47 7.36
C ILE A 84 1.52 14.06 8.35
N GLN A 85 1.58 15.39 8.48
CA GLN A 85 2.56 16.06 9.35
C GLN A 85 4.02 15.58 9.08
N GLY A 86 4.34 15.30 7.81
CA GLY A 86 5.65 14.81 7.40
C GLY A 86 5.94 13.34 7.75
N ARG A 87 4.95 12.57 8.18
CA ARG A 87 5.11 11.17 8.61
C ARG A 87 4.40 10.21 7.65
N LEU A 88 5.12 9.20 7.14
CA LEU A 88 4.56 8.22 6.21
C LEU A 88 3.45 7.38 6.85
N ILE A 89 2.26 7.39 6.25
CA ILE A 89 1.08 6.64 6.71
C ILE A 89 0.53 5.64 5.68
N GLU A 90 0.84 5.82 4.41
CA GLU A 90 0.36 4.96 3.32
C GLU A 90 1.40 4.90 2.19
N VAL A 91 1.56 3.71 1.61
CA VAL A 91 2.34 3.49 0.39
C VAL A 91 1.46 2.79 -0.64
N THR A 92 1.36 3.36 -1.84
CA THR A 92 0.65 2.74 -2.97
C THR A 92 1.64 2.42 -4.09
N ILE A 93 1.66 1.16 -4.52
CA ILE A 93 2.44 0.70 -5.67
C ILE A 93 1.49 0.59 -6.86
N HIS A 94 1.81 1.26 -7.96
CA HIS A 94 0.97 1.27 -9.18
C HIS A 94 1.58 0.39 -10.27
N HIS A 95 0.76 -0.45 -10.88
CA HIS A 95 1.08 -1.31 -12.00
C HIS A 95 0.16 -1.06 -13.19
N GLY A 96 0.63 -1.43 -14.38
CA GLY A 96 -0.04 -1.16 -15.65
C GLY A 96 0.61 0.03 -16.35
N ASN A 97 1.48 -0.26 -17.33
CA ASN A 97 2.12 0.76 -18.15
C ASN A 97 1.17 1.22 -19.26
N PRO A 98 1.23 2.50 -19.69
CA PRO A 98 0.57 2.92 -20.91
C PRO A 98 0.94 2.01 -22.08
N GLY A 99 -0.06 1.47 -22.78
CA GLY A 99 0.14 0.54 -23.91
C GLY A 99 0.31 -0.94 -23.53
N ALA A 100 0.36 -1.30 -22.25
CA ALA A 100 0.32 -2.70 -21.84
C ALA A 100 -1.03 -3.35 -22.20
N LEU A 101 -1.00 -4.58 -22.71
CA LEU A 101 -2.21 -5.34 -23.00
C LEU A 101 -2.96 -5.67 -21.70
N ALA A 102 -4.29 -5.48 -21.70
CA ALA A 102 -5.12 -5.72 -20.53
C ALA A 102 -4.95 -7.13 -19.94
N ASP A 103 -4.86 -8.15 -20.80
CA ASP A 103 -4.68 -9.54 -20.37
C ASP A 103 -3.33 -9.76 -19.67
N THR A 104 -2.28 -9.05 -20.09
CA THR A 104 -0.97 -9.10 -19.42
C THR A 104 -1.07 -8.50 -18.02
N VAL A 105 -1.77 -7.37 -17.88
CA VAL A 105 -1.95 -6.71 -16.57
C VAL A 105 -2.84 -7.56 -15.65
N GLU A 106 -3.89 -8.20 -16.17
CA GLU A 106 -4.72 -9.13 -15.40
C GLU A 106 -3.93 -10.36 -14.93
N LYS A 107 -3.04 -10.91 -15.78
CA LYS A 107 -2.14 -11.99 -15.38
C LYS A 107 -1.24 -11.56 -14.22
N GLN A 108 -0.59 -10.41 -14.34
CA GLN A 108 0.26 -9.84 -13.29
C GLN A 108 -0.54 -9.63 -11.99
N PHE A 109 -1.73 -9.05 -12.07
CA PHE A 109 -2.62 -8.88 -10.92
C PHE A 109 -2.92 -10.21 -10.21
N ASN A 110 -3.25 -11.25 -10.97
CA ASN A 110 -3.57 -12.56 -10.40
C ASN A 110 -2.34 -13.23 -9.76
N GLU A 111 -1.16 -13.05 -10.34
CA GLU A 111 0.11 -13.52 -9.77
C GLU A 111 0.43 -12.78 -8.46
N THR A 112 0.36 -11.44 -8.47
CA THR A 112 0.53 -10.61 -7.28
C THR A 112 -0.48 -10.99 -6.18
N ARG A 113 -1.75 -11.22 -6.53
CA ARG A 113 -2.77 -11.66 -5.56
C ARG A 113 -2.39 -12.96 -4.87
N ARG A 114 -1.89 -13.95 -5.63
CA ARG A 114 -1.42 -15.23 -5.08
C ARG A 114 -0.20 -15.05 -4.20
N GLU A 115 0.74 -14.21 -4.61
CA GLU A 115 1.94 -13.91 -3.83
C GLU A 115 1.61 -13.24 -2.50
N LEU A 116 0.78 -12.20 -2.52
CA LEU A 116 0.31 -11.51 -1.31
C LEU A 116 -0.45 -12.47 -0.39
N ALA A 117 -1.30 -13.34 -0.95
CA ALA A 117 -2.02 -14.33 -0.16
C ALA A 117 -1.10 -15.36 0.50
N ARG A 118 -0.02 -15.76 -0.18
CA ARG A 118 1.01 -16.64 0.38
C ARG A 118 1.81 -15.96 1.48
N LYS A 119 2.14 -14.67 1.33
CA LYS A 119 2.97 -13.91 2.28
C LYS A 119 2.20 -13.44 3.52
N HIS A 120 0.94 -13.03 3.36
CA HIS A 120 0.15 -12.37 4.40
C HIS A 120 -1.14 -13.12 4.79
N GLY A 121 -1.37 -14.29 4.20
CA GLY A 121 -2.59 -15.08 4.37
C GLY A 121 -3.68 -14.71 3.38
N LYS A 122 -4.75 -15.52 3.34
CA LYS A 122 -5.88 -15.37 2.40
C LYS A 122 -6.44 -13.94 2.40
N LEU A 123 -6.52 -13.35 1.21
CA LEU A 123 -7.15 -12.04 1.02
C LEU A 123 -8.68 -12.18 0.99
N THR A 124 -9.37 -11.22 1.60
CA THR A 124 -10.83 -11.10 1.60
C THR A 124 -11.26 -10.23 0.44
N ALA A 125 -12.25 -10.66 -0.34
CA ALA A 125 -12.84 -9.82 -1.37
C ALA A 125 -13.58 -8.63 -0.75
N ASN A 126 -13.39 -7.44 -1.32
CA ASN A 126 -14.04 -6.20 -0.86
C ASN A 126 -15.07 -5.70 -1.88
N GLN A 127 -14.64 -5.43 -3.12
CA GLN A 127 -15.52 -5.00 -4.21
C GLN A 127 -15.30 -5.90 -5.43
N GLN A 128 -16.40 -6.32 -6.05
CA GLN A 128 -16.38 -7.00 -7.34
C GLN A 128 -17.55 -6.45 -8.14
N GLU A 129 -17.24 -5.58 -9.08
CA GLU A 129 -18.25 -4.82 -9.82
C GLU A 129 -17.93 -4.82 -11.30
N ARG A 130 -18.99 -4.88 -12.11
CA ARG A 130 -18.93 -4.59 -13.53
C ARG A 130 -20.04 -3.61 -13.86
N ARG A 131 -19.67 -2.49 -14.48
CA ARG A 131 -20.58 -1.43 -14.90
C ARG A 131 -20.39 -1.14 -16.38
N VAL A 132 -21.48 -0.88 -17.08
CA VAL A 132 -21.46 -0.44 -18.49
C VAL A 132 -22.13 0.93 -18.56
N GLU A 133 -21.43 1.90 -19.14
CA GLU A 133 -21.90 3.28 -19.26
C GLU A 133 -21.28 3.89 -20.51
N ASP A 134 -22.09 4.58 -21.33
CA ASP A 134 -21.64 5.29 -22.53
C ASP A 134 -20.71 4.49 -23.45
N GLN A 135 -21.01 3.21 -23.68
CA GLN A 135 -20.21 2.27 -24.49
C GLN A 135 -18.85 1.89 -23.89
N PHE A 136 -18.64 2.13 -22.60
CA PHE A 136 -17.49 1.64 -21.84
C PHE A 136 -17.94 0.61 -20.82
N SER A 137 -17.29 -0.56 -20.81
CA SER A 137 -17.45 -1.58 -19.76
C SER A 137 -16.27 -1.45 -18.78
N THR A 138 -16.57 -1.11 -17.52
CA THR A 138 -15.58 -1.04 -16.44
C THR A 138 -15.74 -2.23 -15.50
N ARG A 139 -14.65 -2.96 -15.26
CA ARG A 139 -14.56 -4.04 -14.27
C ARG A 139 -13.63 -3.63 -13.14
N THR A 140 -14.13 -3.65 -11.90
CA THR A 140 -13.36 -3.33 -10.70
C THR A 140 -13.34 -4.53 -9.76
N LEU A 141 -12.15 -4.95 -9.35
CA LEU A 141 -11.95 -6.00 -8.37
C LEU A 141 -11.06 -5.47 -7.25
N SER A 142 -11.47 -5.63 -6.00
CA SER A 142 -10.60 -5.30 -4.86
C SER A 142 -10.61 -6.37 -3.79
N PHE A 143 -9.44 -6.56 -3.19
CA PHE A 143 -9.18 -7.51 -2.12
C PHE A 143 -8.44 -6.79 -1.01
N HIS A 144 -8.62 -7.23 0.23
CA HIS A 144 -7.92 -6.68 1.37
C HIS A 144 -7.53 -7.74 2.39
N ARG A 145 -6.60 -7.38 3.25
CA ARG A 145 -6.23 -8.12 4.45
C ARG A 145 -5.74 -7.13 5.50
N GLU A 146 -5.98 -7.46 6.75
CA GLU A 146 -5.44 -6.77 7.91
C GLU A 146 -4.54 -7.75 8.69
N PRO A 147 -3.25 -7.87 8.32
CA PRO A 147 -2.35 -8.84 8.96
C PRO A 147 -2.16 -8.57 10.46
N VAL A 148 -2.16 -7.28 10.82
CA VAL A 148 -2.09 -6.76 12.19
C VAL A 148 -3.16 -5.69 12.30
N GLN A 149 -3.83 -5.60 13.46
CA GLN A 149 -4.89 -4.63 13.69
C GLN A 149 -4.44 -3.20 13.37
N GLY A 150 -5.17 -2.51 12.48
CA GLY A 150 -4.90 -1.17 11.97
C GLY A 150 -3.84 -1.09 10.86
N LEU A 151 -3.27 -2.21 10.40
CA LEU A 151 -2.40 -2.27 9.23
C LEU A 151 -3.11 -2.99 8.08
N PHE A 152 -3.43 -2.26 7.03
CA PHE A 152 -4.16 -2.78 5.88
C PHE A 152 -3.26 -2.99 4.69
N LEU A 153 -3.44 -4.15 4.05
CA LEU A 153 -2.97 -4.47 2.71
C LEU A 153 -4.19 -4.53 1.80
N LEU A 154 -4.25 -3.68 0.78
CA LEU A 154 -5.29 -3.71 -0.24
C LEU A 154 -4.68 -3.97 -1.61
N LEU A 155 -5.44 -4.66 -2.46
CA LEU A 155 -5.11 -4.91 -3.84
C LEU A 155 -6.33 -4.53 -4.68
N ALA A 156 -6.19 -3.58 -5.59
CA ALA A 156 -7.28 -3.06 -6.40
C ALA A 156 -6.93 -3.12 -7.88
N PHE A 157 -7.82 -3.66 -8.70
CA PHE A 157 -7.71 -3.79 -10.14
C PHE A 157 -8.87 -3.07 -10.82
N THR A 158 -8.56 -2.40 -11.92
CA THR A 158 -9.55 -1.76 -12.79
C THR A 158 -9.20 -2.07 -14.24
N GLU A 159 -10.20 -2.53 -14.98
CA GLU A 159 -10.16 -2.68 -16.43
C GLU A 159 -11.27 -1.85 -17.04
N VAL A 160 -10.94 -1.16 -18.13
CA VAL A 160 -11.88 -0.40 -18.95
C VAL A 160 -11.81 -0.92 -20.38
N GLU A 161 -12.94 -1.35 -20.90
CA GLU A 161 -13.15 -1.79 -22.27
C GLU A 161 -13.96 -0.75 -23.03
N ASP A 162 -13.41 -0.23 -24.12
CA ASP A 162 -14.11 0.58 -25.11
C ASP A 162 -14.80 -0.35 -26.10
N LEU A 163 -16.13 -0.42 -26.04
CA LEU A 163 -16.94 -1.34 -26.84
C LEU A 163 -17.00 -0.93 -28.32
N LEU A 164 -16.82 0.36 -28.62
CA LEU A 164 -16.83 0.88 -30.00
C LEU A 164 -15.50 0.56 -30.69
N ARG A 165 -14.38 0.81 -30.02
CA ARG A 165 -13.03 0.61 -30.56
C ARG A 165 -12.50 -0.80 -30.34
N LYS A 166 -13.24 -1.64 -29.61
CA LYS A 166 -12.85 -3.00 -29.20
C LYS A 166 -11.45 -3.03 -28.56
N SER A 167 -11.20 -2.04 -27.71
CA SER A 167 -9.90 -1.87 -27.05
C SER A 167 -10.06 -1.98 -25.54
N ARG A 168 -9.03 -2.51 -24.86
CA ARG A 168 -9.05 -2.74 -23.42
C ARG A 168 -7.81 -2.14 -22.78
N SER A 169 -7.99 -1.54 -21.61
CA SER A 169 -6.90 -1.04 -20.78
C SER A 169 -7.11 -1.53 -19.35
N ALA A 170 -6.04 -1.91 -18.67
CA ALA A 170 -6.12 -2.36 -17.29
C ALA A 170 -4.95 -1.83 -16.47
N ARG A 171 -5.19 -1.68 -15.17
CA ARG A 171 -4.21 -1.27 -14.16
C ARG A 171 -4.56 -1.89 -12.82
N PHE A 172 -3.58 -2.02 -11.95
CA PHE A 172 -3.84 -2.38 -10.57
C PHE A 172 -2.87 -1.70 -9.62
N SER A 173 -3.25 -1.63 -8.35
CA SER A 173 -2.41 -1.05 -7.30
C SER A 173 -2.42 -1.91 -6.06
N ILE A 174 -1.29 -1.93 -5.36
CA ILE A 174 -1.13 -2.52 -4.03
C ILE A 174 -1.01 -1.36 -3.04
N ILE A 175 -1.83 -1.35 -1.99
CA ILE A 175 -1.89 -0.28 -1.01
C ILE A 175 -1.53 -0.86 0.36
N TYR A 176 -0.53 -0.28 0.99
CA TYR A 176 -0.12 -0.55 2.37
C TYR A 176 -0.52 0.66 3.20
N ARG A 177 -1.33 0.49 4.23
CA ARG A 177 -1.86 1.62 5.03
C ARG A 177 -1.75 1.35 6.53
N ASN A 178 -1.32 2.36 7.28
CA ASN A 178 -1.22 2.33 8.73
C ASN A 178 -2.25 3.27 9.36
N ASP A 179 -3.45 2.76 9.64
CA ASP A 179 -4.57 3.52 10.20
C ASP A 179 -4.35 3.86 11.68
N ASN A 180 -3.51 3.11 12.39
CA ASN A 180 -3.15 3.44 13.77
C ASN A 180 -2.31 4.72 13.81
N LEU A 181 -1.28 4.81 12.96
CA LEU A 181 -0.44 5.99 12.88
C LEU A 181 -1.21 7.19 12.35
N ARG A 182 -2.01 6.99 11.30
CA ARG A 182 -2.87 8.03 10.75
C ARG A 182 -3.77 8.65 11.82
N ARG A 183 -4.56 7.84 12.53
CA ARG A 183 -5.47 8.34 13.58
C ARG A 183 -4.74 9.08 14.69
N ARG A 184 -3.56 8.58 15.09
CA ARG A 184 -2.73 9.25 16.11
C ARG A 184 -2.25 10.63 15.68
N LEU A 185 -1.85 10.79 14.41
CA LEU A 185 -1.38 12.07 13.87
C LEU A 185 -2.53 13.05 13.64
N GLU A 186 -3.68 12.57 13.15
CA GLU A 186 -4.88 13.40 12.99
C GLU A 186 -5.45 13.88 14.33
N ALA A 187 -5.25 13.12 15.41
CA ALA A 187 -5.65 13.52 16.77
C ALA A 187 -4.63 14.44 17.47
N ALA A 188 -3.38 14.52 16.98
CA ALA A 188 -2.36 15.37 17.57
C ALA A 188 -2.55 16.82 17.10
N PRO A 189 -2.48 17.83 18.00
CA PRO A 189 -2.46 19.22 17.57
C PRO A 189 -1.25 19.42 16.64
N ALA A 190 -1.47 20.07 15.49
CA ALA A 190 -0.38 20.44 14.60
C ALA A 190 0.66 21.17 15.45
N THR A 191 1.86 20.60 15.57
CA THR A 191 2.94 21.20 16.35
C THR A 191 3.40 22.45 15.61
N GLY A 192 2.71 23.56 15.89
CA GLY A 192 3.11 24.88 15.46
C GLY A 192 4.44 25.21 16.12
N GLY A 193 5.43 25.55 15.30
CA GLY A 193 6.66 26.19 15.75
C GLY A 193 6.30 27.49 16.47
N GLY A 194 6.21 27.41 17.79
CA GLY A 194 6.10 28.55 18.69
C GLY A 194 7.50 29.08 18.95
N THR A 195 7.86 30.11 18.21
CA THR A 195 9.02 30.98 18.44
C THR A 195 9.13 31.34 19.91
N THR A 196 10.34 31.23 20.45
CA THR A 196 10.75 31.74 21.76
C THR A 196 10.46 33.24 21.86
N GLY A 197 9.33 33.59 22.46
CA GLY A 197 9.04 34.93 22.94
C GLY A 197 9.76 35.16 24.26
N SER A 198 10.99 35.66 24.17
CA SER A 198 11.72 36.21 25.32
C SER A 198 11.03 37.51 25.76
N LYS A 199 10.66 37.56 27.05
CA LYS A 199 10.50 38.79 27.82
C LYS A 199 11.23 38.61 29.14
#